data_AF-A0A7W1GPW7-F1
#
_entry.id   AF-A0A7W1GPW7-F1
#
_cell.length_a   1.000
_cell.length_b   1.000
_cell.length_c   1.000
_cell.angle_alpha   90.00
_cell.angle_beta   90.00
_cell.angle_gamma   90.00
#
_symmetry.space_group_name_H-M   'P 1'
#
loop_
_entity.id
_entity.type
_entity.pdbx_description
1 polymer ?
#
loop_
_entity_poly.entity_id
_entity_poly.type
_entity_poly.pdbx_seq_one_letter_code
_entity_poly.pdbx_strand_id
1 'polypeptide(L)' 'QVPLRSRGVTVVNAALVRHAHELGLQVHVWGVNDVATMHALLDLGVDGLIADRLDLLVDVLRDRRATRSVS' A
#
# COMPACT_ATOMS: atom_id res chain seq x y z
N GLN A 1 0.09 -10.67 -5.07
CA GLN A 1 -0.18 -10.29 -3.67
C GLN A 1 1.02 -10.69 -2.82
N VAL A 2 1.38 -9.88 -1.83
CA VAL A 2 2.57 -10.10 -0.96
C VAL A 2 2.27 -9.67 0.48
N PRO A 3 2.87 -10.32 1.50
CA PRO A 3 2.76 -9.83 2.87
C PRO A 3 3.54 -8.53 3.06
N LEU A 4 3.13 -7.70 4.02
CA LEU A 4 3.97 -6.59 4.49
C LEU A 4 5.32 -7.11 5.04
N ARG A 5 5.28 -8.17 5.86
CA ARG A 5 6.46 -8.84 6.42
C ARG A 5 6.42 -10.35 6.24
N SER A 6 7.55 -10.95 5.94
CA SER A 6 7.73 -12.40 5.93
C SER A 6 8.96 -12.76 6.77
N ARG A 7 8.80 -13.66 7.76
CA ARG A 7 9.87 -14.08 8.68
C ARG A 7 10.68 -12.91 9.28
N GLY A 8 10.00 -11.82 9.63
CA GLY A 8 10.63 -10.62 10.20
C GLY A 8 11.21 -9.63 9.19
N VAL A 9 11.24 -9.94 7.90
CA VAL A 9 11.75 -9.06 6.84
C VAL A 9 10.61 -8.29 6.18
N THR A 10 10.76 -6.97 5.99
CA THR A 10 9.84 -6.18 5.17
C THR A 10 9.99 -6.59 3.70
N VAL A 11 8.91 -7.11 3.11
CA VAL A 11 8.95 -7.68 1.75
C VAL A 11 8.78 -6.60 0.69
N VAL A 12 7.97 -5.58 0.97
CA VAL A 12 7.59 -4.55 -0.01
C VAL A 12 8.54 -3.37 0.08
N ASN A 13 9.21 -3.06 -1.03
CA ASN A 13 10.06 -1.87 -1.19
C ASN A 13 9.91 -1.30 -2.61
N ALA A 14 10.50 -0.13 -2.86
CA ALA A 14 10.34 0.59 -4.13
C ALA A 14 10.85 -0.22 -5.33
N ALA A 15 11.93 -0.98 -5.16
CA ALA A 15 12.50 -1.80 -6.22
C ALA A 15 11.55 -2.94 -6.63
N LEU A 16 10.92 -3.60 -5.64
CA LEU A 16 9.92 -4.63 -5.89
C LEU A 16 8.72 -4.05 -6.64
N VAL A 17 8.19 -2.91 -6.18
CA VAL A 17 7.02 -2.27 -6.80
C VAL A 17 7.31 -1.90 -8.25
N ARG A 18 8.44 -1.20 -8.49
CA ARG A 18 8.87 -0.83 -9.84
C ARG A 18 9.01 -2.04 -10.75
N HIS A 19 9.68 -3.08 -10.28
CA HIS A 19 9.92 -4.28 -11.09
C HIS A 19 8.61 -5.02 -11.43
N ALA A 20 7.68 -5.11 -10.48
CA ALA A 20 6.36 -5.67 -10.75
C ALA A 20 5.63 -4.86 -11.83
N HIS A 21 5.66 -3.53 -11.75
CA HIS A 21 5.05 -2.65 -12.74
C HIS A 21 5.71 -2.75 -14.13
N GLU A 22 7.03 -2.88 -14.21
CA GLU A 22 7.77 -3.14 -15.46
C GLU A 22 7.31 -4.43 -16.15
N LEU A 23 6.87 -5.41 -15.37
CA LEU A 23 6.30 -6.68 -15.85
C LEU A 23 4.77 -6.60 -16.10
N GLY A 24 4.14 -5.44 -15.91
CA GLY A 24 2.69 -5.27 -16.04
C GLY A 24 1.88 -5.92 -14.91
N LEU A 25 2.51 -6.22 -13.77
CA LEU A 25 1.90 -6.87 -12.62
C LEU A 25 1.46 -5.86 -11.55
N GLN A 26 0.36 -6.16 -10.87
CA GLN A 26 -0.12 -5.38 -9.72
C GLN A 26 0.43 -5.89 -8.39
N VAL A 27 0.74 -4.96 -7.48
CA VAL A 27 1.20 -5.22 -6.13
C VAL A 27 0.11 -4.90 -5.12
N HIS A 28 -0.50 -5.96 -4.59
CA HIS A 28 -1.43 -5.87 -3.45
C HIS A 28 -0.74 -6.37 -2.18
N VAL A 29 -0.79 -5.58 -1.10
CA VAL A 29 -0.13 -5.88 0.18
C VAL A 29 -1.16 -6.26 1.25
N TRP A 30 -0.91 -7.35 1.97
CA TRP A 30 -1.77 -7.77 3.09
C TRP A 30 -1.05 -7.71 4.45
N GLY A 31 -1.84 -7.63 5.52
CA GLY A 31 -1.35 -7.59 6.90
C GLY A 31 -0.93 -6.19 7.38
N VAL A 32 -1.61 -5.15 6.89
CA VAL A 32 -1.35 -3.74 7.22
C VAL A 32 -2.44 -3.23 8.15
N ASN A 33 -2.08 -2.80 9.37
CA ASN A 33 -3.07 -2.51 10.43
C ASN A 33 -2.94 -1.12 11.06
N ASP A 34 -2.06 -0.24 10.53
CA ASP A 34 -1.88 1.12 11.02
C ASP A 34 -1.84 2.15 9.88
N VAL A 35 -2.32 3.36 10.18
CA VAL A 35 -2.50 4.46 9.21
C VAL A 35 -1.16 4.89 8.58
N ALA A 36 -0.09 4.99 9.37
CA ALA A 36 1.20 5.44 8.87
C ALA A 36 1.76 4.49 7.80
N THR A 37 1.70 3.18 8.06
CA THR A 37 2.10 2.15 7.09
C THR A 37 1.22 2.17 5.85
N MET A 38 -0.10 2.36 6.00
CA MET A 38 -1.01 2.47 4.84
C MET A 38 -0.60 3.63 3.92
N HIS A 39 -0.35 4.82 4.48
CA HIS A 39 0.13 5.96 3.70
C HIS A 39 1.47 5.65 3.02
N ALA A 40 2.44 5.14 3.77
CA ALA A 40 3.77 4.84 3.24
C ALA A 40 3.74 3.84 2.07
N LEU A 41 2.92 2.78 2.17
CA LEU A 41 2.78 1.81 1.08
C LEU A 41 2.08 2.40 -0.14
N LEU A 42 1.04 3.22 0.06
CA LEU A 42 0.36 3.90 -1.04
C LEU A 42 1.27 4.94 -1.71
N ASP A 43 2.15 5.60 -0.95
CA ASP A 43 3.19 6.50 -1.48
C ASP A 43 4.27 5.74 -2.25
N LEU A 44 4.57 4.50 -1.82
CA LEU A 44 5.47 3.59 -2.52
C LEU A 44 4.91 3.13 -3.88
N GLY A 45 3.62 3.35 -4.13
CA GLY A 45 2.95 3.00 -5.39
C GLY A 45 2.34 1.61 -5.42
N VAL A 46 2.06 0.99 -4.27
CA VAL A 46 1.30 -0.28 -4.28
C VAL A 46 -0.12 -0.05 -4.82
N ASP A 47 -0.64 -1.03 -5.55
CA ASP A 47 -1.93 -0.93 -6.24
C ASP A 47 -3.12 -1.14 -5.29
N GLY A 48 -2.90 -1.81 -4.15
CA GLY A 48 -3.90 -1.87 -3.11
C GLY A 48 -3.44 -2.52 -1.82
N LEU A 49 -4.25 -2.30 -0.79
CA LEU A 49 -4.02 -2.77 0.56
C LEU A 49 -5.15 -3.71 0.99
N ILE A 50 -4.78 -4.77 1.70
CA ILE A 50 -5.69 -5.68 2.38
C ILE A 50 -5.41 -5.54 3.87
N ALA A 51 -6.40 -5.03 4.59
CA ALA A 51 -6.29 -4.67 6.00
C ALA A 51 -7.49 -5.23 6.78
N ASP A 52 -7.24 -5.67 8.01
CA ASP A 52 -8.33 -6.07 8.92
C ASP A 52 -9.10 -4.83 9.42
N ARG A 53 -8.42 -3.68 9.48
CA ARG A 53 -8.96 -2.36 9.84
C ARG A 53 -9.44 -1.59 8.61
N LEU A 54 -10.54 -2.05 8.03
CA LEU A 54 -11.16 -1.41 6.85
C LEU A 54 -11.63 0.02 7.13
N ASP A 55 -12.03 0.33 8.36
CA ASP A 55 -12.38 1.68 8.81
C ASP A 55 -11.21 2.66 8.61
N LEU A 56 -10.02 2.28 9.09
CA LEU A 56 -8.81 3.08 8.92
C LEU A 56 -8.42 3.21 7.44
N LEU A 57 -8.51 2.11 6.69
CA LEU A 57 -8.17 2.12 5.27
C LEU A 57 -9.11 3.04 4.46
N VAL A 58 -10.40 3.05 4.78
CA VAL A 58 -11.37 3.93 4.13
C VAL A 58 -11.04 5.40 4.40
N ASP A 59 -10.71 5.76 5.63
CA ASP A 59 -10.35 7.13 5.99
C ASP A 59 -9.07 7.58 5.27
N VAL A 60 -8.02 6.75 5.25
CA VAL A 60 -6.80 7.01 4.48
C VAL A 60 -7.09 7.25 2.99
N LEU A 61 -7.94 6.41 2.38
CA LEU A 61 -8.29 6.54 0.95
C LEU A 61 -9.16 7.77 0.67
N ARG A 62 -9.93 8.26 1.65
CA ARG A 62 -10.70 9.50 1.54
C ARG A 62 -9.78 10.71 1.62
N ASP A 63 -8.90 10.75 2.61
CA ASP A 63 -7.95 11.84 2.83
C ASP A 63 -7.09 12.05 1.57
N ARG A 64 -6.55 10.96 1.01
CA ARG A 64 -5.72 11.02 -0.20
C ARG A 64 -6.49 11.47 -1.44
N ARG A 65 -7.79 11.15 -1.54
CA ARG A 65 -8.63 11.63 -2.65
C ARG A 65 -8.90 13.13 -2.52
N ALA A 66 -9.17 13.62 -1.31
CA ALA A 66 -9.36 15.05 -1.07
C ALA A 66 -8.11 15.87 -1.43
N THR A 67 -6.91 15.38 -1.09
CA THR A 67 -5.64 16.05 -1.47
C THR A 67 -5.42 16.11 -2.98
N ARG A 68 -5.85 15.09 -3.73
CA ARG A 68 -5.69 15.03 -5.19
C ARG A 68 -6.66 15.93 -5.97
N SER A 69 -7.71 16.46 -5.35
CA SER A 69 -8.74 17.28 -6.01
C SER A 69 -8.46 18.80 -5.93
N VAL A 70 -7.33 19.23 -5.37
CA VAL A 70 -6.96 20.66 -5.20
C VAL A 70 -5.76 21.02 -6.10
N SER A 71 -5.67 20.45 -7.30
CA SER A 71 -4.65 20.80 -8.31
C SER A 71 -5.28 21.21 -9.63
#